data_AF-A0A9D2X6N9-F1
#
_entry.id   AF-A0A9D2X6N9-F1
#
_cell.length_a   1.000
_cell.length_b   1.000
_cell.length_c   1.000
_cell.angle_alpha   90.00
_cell.angle_beta   90.00
_cell.angle_gamma   90.00
#
_symmetry.space_group_name_H-M   'P 1'
#
loop_
_entity.id
_entity.type
_entity.pdbx_description
1 polymer ?
#
loop_
_entity_poly.entity_id
_entity_poly.type
_entity_poly.pdbx_seq_one_letter_code
_entity_poly.pdbx_strand_id
1 'polypeptide(L)'
;MITVKLVGGAKKSFLTENLQIDKSDIPIKELLKLLLELKPVDSPKLDIENILIAINGVDSSAMDGKSTIIKNNDLVSIIPVIHGGASKKITFKISSKQIQVIEIKGQPSIDVKFIDNLRNKYPKIQIQAVSSSFIMNSYHLKKIISLSFESKKNNILLSNKLEIDILMRFALTKQISDAILTVGIKPKSNFILITIGDKKSLNSLYEDLLPLSVNLFVKKNDSFLKKYFKISQKQLDVVYSKNPLEDILIEKAAILV
;
A
#
# COMPACT_ATOMS: atom_id res chain seq x y z
N MET A 1 -32.74 22.91 -6.85
CA MET A 1 -31.45 22.97 -6.16
C MET A 1 -31.22 21.72 -5.34
N ILE A 2 -30.16 20.99 -5.67
CA ILE A 2 -29.68 19.80 -4.97
C ILE A 2 -28.44 20.20 -4.16
N THR A 3 -28.35 19.77 -2.91
CA THR A 3 -27.13 19.94 -2.11
C THR A 3 -26.29 18.68 -2.18
N VAL A 4 -25.06 18.78 -2.68
CA VAL A 4 -24.10 17.67 -2.71
C VAL A 4 -23.11 17.84 -1.57
N LYS A 5 -23.10 16.89 -0.63
CA LYS A 5 -22.13 16.81 0.48
C LYS A 5 -20.98 15.87 0.09
N LEU A 6 -19.77 16.38 0.12
CA LEU A 6 -18.55 15.67 -0.27
C LEU A 6 -17.77 15.21 0.96
N VAL A 7 -17.45 13.92 1.03
CA VAL A 7 -16.75 13.32 2.17
C VAL A 7 -15.37 12.80 1.75
N GLY A 8 -14.41 12.82 2.69
CA GLY A 8 -13.12 12.14 2.54
C GLY A 8 -12.34 12.54 1.29
N GLY A 9 -12.05 11.56 0.41
CA GLY A 9 -11.36 11.79 -0.86
C GLY A 9 -12.09 12.74 -1.81
N ALA A 10 -13.43 12.74 -1.82
CA ALA A 10 -14.24 13.59 -2.68
C ALA A 10 -14.10 15.07 -2.28
N LYS A 11 -14.02 15.37 -0.97
CA LYS A 11 -13.74 16.73 -0.48
C LYS A 11 -12.43 17.28 -1.05
N LYS A 12 -11.40 16.43 -1.22
CA LYS A 12 -10.11 16.82 -1.80
C LYS A 12 -10.21 17.10 -3.30
N SER A 13 -11.10 16.39 -4.01
CA SER A 13 -11.33 16.59 -5.44
C SER A 13 -12.03 17.90 -5.77
N PHE A 14 -12.81 18.49 -4.86
CA PHE A 14 -13.53 19.75 -5.14
C PHE A 14 -13.11 20.92 -4.25
N LEU A 15 -12.21 20.69 -3.30
CA LEU A 15 -11.72 21.71 -2.35
C LEU A 15 -12.84 22.36 -1.51
N THR A 16 -14.01 21.73 -1.44
CA THR A 16 -15.18 22.16 -0.66
C THR A 16 -15.87 20.96 -0.04
N GLU A 17 -16.61 21.20 1.05
CA GLU A 17 -17.44 20.20 1.71
C GLU A 17 -18.82 20.05 1.06
N ASN A 18 -19.33 21.13 0.46
CA ASN A 18 -20.66 21.17 -0.12
C ASN A 18 -20.63 21.86 -1.48
N LEU A 19 -21.45 21.37 -2.41
CA LEU A 19 -21.72 22.00 -3.69
C LEU A 19 -23.24 22.17 -3.83
N GLN A 20 -23.66 23.34 -4.32
CA GLN A 20 -25.03 23.58 -4.72
C GLN A 20 -25.15 23.37 -6.23
N ILE A 21 -26.04 22.48 -6.62
CA ILE A 21 -26.30 22.16 -8.02
C ILE A 21 -27.68 22.69 -8.37
N ASP A 22 -27.75 23.65 -9.29
CA ASP A 22 -29.01 24.23 -9.77
C ASP A 22 -29.67 23.33 -10.82
N LYS A 23 -30.06 22.14 -10.37
CA LYS A 23 -30.86 21.14 -11.08
C LYS A 23 -31.88 20.53 -10.13
N SER A 24 -32.86 19.84 -10.69
CA SER A 24 -33.78 18.95 -9.98
C SER A 24 -34.23 17.85 -10.94
N ASP A 25 -34.77 16.77 -10.38
CA ASP A 25 -35.40 15.67 -11.14
C ASP A 25 -34.44 14.98 -12.13
N ILE A 26 -33.14 14.99 -11.81
CA ILE A 26 -32.10 14.32 -12.59
C ILE A 26 -31.75 12.97 -11.96
N PRO A 27 -31.39 11.95 -12.77
CA PRO A 27 -30.86 10.70 -12.24
C PRO A 27 -29.47 10.91 -11.62
N ILE A 28 -29.10 10.08 -10.64
CA ILE A 28 -27.75 10.06 -10.05
C ILE A 28 -26.65 10.00 -11.12
N LYS A 29 -26.83 9.19 -12.17
CA LYS A 29 -25.87 9.09 -13.28
C LYS A 29 -25.57 10.45 -13.94
N GLU A 30 -26.57 11.30 -14.07
CA GLU A 30 -26.40 12.64 -14.64
C GLU A 30 -25.69 13.57 -13.66
N LEU A 31 -26.03 13.51 -12.36
CA LEU A 31 -25.30 14.23 -11.32
C LEU A 31 -23.81 13.88 -11.33
N LEU A 32 -23.46 12.59 -11.44
CA LEU A 32 -22.06 12.16 -11.48
C LEU A 32 -21.30 12.71 -12.69
N LYS A 33 -21.96 12.79 -13.85
CA LYS A 33 -21.38 13.40 -15.05
C LYS A 33 -21.10 14.89 -14.81
N LEU A 34 -22.06 15.61 -14.23
CA LEU A 34 -21.90 17.03 -13.90
C LEU A 34 -20.76 17.26 -12.89
N LEU A 35 -20.64 16.41 -11.87
CA LEU A 35 -19.55 16.50 -10.90
C LEU A 35 -18.17 16.32 -11.56
N LEU A 36 -18.05 15.43 -12.56
CA LEU A 36 -16.79 15.28 -13.30
C LEU A 36 -16.46 16.53 -14.13
N GLU A 37 -17.46 17.21 -14.68
CA GLU A 37 -17.31 18.46 -15.44
C GLU A 37 -16.96 19.65 -14.53
N LEU A 38 -17.52 19.71 -13.32
CA LEU A 38 -17.27 20.79 -12.34
C LEU A 38 -15.97 20.64 -11.56
N LYS A 39 -15.26 19.52 -11.70
CA LYS A 39 -14.03 19.26 -10.95
C LYS A 39 -12.92 20.26 -11.35
N PRO A 40 -12.26 20.94 -10.39
CA PRO A 40 -11.08 21.78 -10.68
C PRO A 40 -9.98 21.00 -11.39
N VAL A 41 -9.31 21.60 -12.38
CA VAL A 41 -8.29 20.94 -13.22
C VAL A 41 -7.16 20.35 -12.36
N ASP A 42 -6.64 21.13 -11.40
CA ASP A 42 -5.47 20.78 -10.58
C ASP A 42 -5.78 19.96 -9.31
N SER A 43 -6.96 19.35 -9.23
CA SER A 43 -7.39 18.56 -8.07
C SER A 43 -7.34 17.05 -8.32
N PRO A 44 -7.19 16.23 -7.26
CA PRO A 44 -7.25 14.77 -7.36
C PRO A 44 -8.51 14.27 -8.08
N LYS A 45 -8.37 13.25 -8.94
CA LYS A 45 -9.50 12.67 -9.67
C LYS A 45 -10.54 12.07 -8.71
N LEU A 46 -11.81 12.36 -8.94
CA LEU A 46 -12.92 11.64 -8.31
C LEU A 46 -13.11 10.30 -9.02
N ASP A 47 -13.02 9.20 -8.28
CA ASP A 47 -13.24 7.85 -8.80
C ASP A 47 -14.70 7.44 -8.63
N ILE A 48 -15.53 7.72 -9.63
CA ILE A 48 -16.98 7.49 -9.60
C ILE A 48 -17.39 6.00 -9.61
N GLU A 49 -16.47 5.09 -9.88
CA GLU A 49 -16.74 3.65 -9.76
C GLU A 49 -16.62 3.17 -8.31
N ASN A 50 -15.93 3.95 -7.47
CA ASN A 50 -15.56 3.60 -6.12
C ASN A 50 -16.14 4.61 -5.10
N ILE A 51 -17.43 4.90 -5.23
CA ILE A 51 -18.21 5.76 -4.34
C ILE A 51 -19.50 5.07 -3.88
N LEU A 52 -19.87 5.34 -2.64
CA LEU A 52 -21.20 5.12 -2.09
C LEU A 52 -21.92 6.46 -2.17
N ILE A 53 -23.18 6.42 -2.59
CA ILE A 53 -24.01 7.61 -2.77
C ILE A 53 -25.21 7.45 -1.85
N ALA A 54 -25.42 8.41 -0.94
CA ALA A 54 -26.57 8.40 -0.06
C ALA A 54 -27.46 9.62 -0.32
N ILE A 55 -28.77 9.41 -0.52
CA ILE A 55 -29.77 10.46 -0.67
C ILE A 55 -30.53 10.58 0.65
N ASN A 56 -30.47 11.75 1.28
CA ASN A 56 -31.10 12.02 2.58
C ASN A 56 -30.74 10.97 3.66
N GLY A 57 -29.53 10.41 3.59
CA GLY A 57 -29.03 9.39 4.51
C GLY A 57 -29.29 7.93 4.11
N VAL A 58 -30.04 7.68 3.03
CA VAL A 58 -30.33 6.33 2.51
C VAL A 58 -29.37 6.00 1.37
N ASP A 59 -28.71 4.84 1.41
CA ASP A 59 -27.84 4.40 0.31
C ASP A 59 -28.65 4.19 -0.97
N SER A 60 -28.21 4.80 -2.06
CA SER A 60 -28.79 4.65 -3.40
C SER A 60 -28.86 3.20 -3.87
N SER A 61 -27.98 2.32 -3.38
CA SER A 61 -28.00 0.88 -3.70
C SER A 61 -29.27 0.18 -3.18
N ALA A 62 -29.89 0.71 -2.13
CA ALA A 62 -31.18 0.24 -1.60
C ALA A 62 -32.39 0.87 -2.33
N MET A 63 -32.14 1.74 -3.30
CA MET A 63 -33.13 2.35 -4.20
C MET A 63 -32.89 1.81 -5.62
N ASP A 64 -33.01 2.64 -6.65
CA ASP A 64 -32.75 2.27 -8.05
C ASP A 64 -31.27 2.49 -8.46
N GLY A 65 -30.35 2.49 -7.49
CA GLY A 65 -28.93 2.71 -7.73
C GLY A 65 -28.68 4.02 -8.49
N LYS A 66 -27.83 3.98 -9.53
CA LYS A 66 -27.49 5.14 -10.38
C LYS A 66 -28.68 5.69 -11.18
N SER A 67 -29.81 4.98 -11.25
CA SER A 67 -31.05 5.42 -11.92
C SER A 67 -32.00 6.18 -11.00
N THR A 68 -31.73 6.21 -9.69
CA THR A 68 -32.54 6.96 -8.72
C THR A 68 -32.64 8.43 -9.12
N ILE A 69 -33.86 8.96 -9.14
CA ILE A 69 -34.15 10.37 -9.46
C ILE A 69 -33.96 11.22 -8.21
N ILE A 70 -33.05 12.20 -8.28
CA ILE A 70 -32.77 13.16 -7.23
C ILE A 70 -33.76 14.32 -7.34
N LYS A 71 -34.48 14.61 -6.26
CA LYS A 71 -35.50 15.65 -6.18
C LYS A 71 -34.93 16.98 -5.69
N ASN A 72 -35.74 18.02 -5.86
CA ASN A 72 -35.42 19.33 -5.33
C ASN A 72 -35.25 19.28 -3.80
N ASN A 73 -34.26 19.98 -3.27
CA ASN A 73 -33.86 20.00 -1.85
C ASN A 73 -33.29 18.69 -1.29
N ASP A 74 -33.02 17.68 -2.14
CA ASP A 74 -32.31 16.50 -1.67
C ASP A 74 -30.87 16.82 -1.25
N LEU A 75 -30.45 16.15 -0.17
CA LEU A 75 -29.06 16.08 0.25
C LEU A 75 -28.43 14.80 -0.30
N VAL A 76 -27.52 14.95 -1.25
CA VAL A 76 -26.77 13.84 -1.84
C VAL A 76 -25.37 13.79 -1.25
N SER A 77 -25.05 12.74 -0.50
CA SER A 77 -23.71 12.52 0.04
C SER A 77 -22.88 11.65 -0.89
N ILE A 78 -21.73 12.14 -1.33
CA ILE A 78 -20.74 11.39 -2.11
C ILE A 78 -19.64 10.91 -1.16
N ILE A 79 -19.58 9.60 -0.94
CA ILE A 79 -18.72 8.95 0.03
C ILE A 79 -17.77 8.02 -0.72
N PRO A 80 -16.49 8.38 -0.91
CA PRO A 80 -15.52 7.47 -1.50
C PRO A 80 -15.43 6.18 -0.70
N VAL A 81 -15.68 5.07 -1.39
CA VAL A 81 -15.46 3.75 -0.82
C VAL A 81 -13.96 3.52 -0.83
N ILE A 82 -13.36 3.62 0.35
CA ILE A 82 -12.02 3.10 0.58
C ILE A 82 -12.13 1.59 0.79
N HIS A 83 -12.18 0.86 -0.30
CA HIS A 83 -11.97 -0.57 -0.29
C HIS A 83 -10.60 -0.81 0.37
N GLY A 84 -10.51 -1.78 1.28
CA GLY A 84 -9.24 -2.43 1.61
C GLY A 84 -8.69 -3.24 0.41
N GLY A 85 -8.87 -2.75 -0.81
CA GLY A 85 -8.44 -3.38 -2.04
C GLY A 85 -6.92 -3.40 -2.12
N ALA A 86 -6.40 -4.40 -2.83
CA ALA A 86 -4.98 -4.58 -3.03
C ALA A 86 -4.41 -3.36 -3.79
N SER A 87 -3.79 -2.44 -3.05
CA SER A 87 -3.15 -1.26 -3.62
C SER A 87 -1.82 -1.64 -4.27
N LYS A 88 -1.46 -0.99 -5.37
CA LYS A 88 -0.11 -1.11 -5.95
C LYS A 88 0.99 -0.46 -5.11
N LYS A 89 0.58 0.33 -4.11
CA LYS A 89 1.49 1.09 -3.23
C LYS A 89 0.94 1.19 -1.82
N ILE A 90 1.81 1.04 -0.81
CA ILE A 90 1.56 1.54 0.54
C ILE A 90 2.60 2.58 0.92
N THR A 91 2.19 3.56 1.71
CA THR A 91 3.08 4.55 2.30
C THR A 91 2.81 4.66 3.79
N PHE A 92 3.87 4.83 4.58
CA PHE A 92 3.79 5.05 6.02
C PHE A 92 5.04 5.77 6.50
N LYS A 93 5.10 6.11 7.79
CA LYS A 93 6.25 6.76 8.40
C LYS A 93 6.77 5.96 9.58
N ILE A 94 8.10 5.95 9.75
CA ILE A 94 8.78 5.48 10.96
C ILE A 94 9.82 6.55 11.33
N SER A 95 9.77 7.05 12.57
CA SER A 95 10.72 8.05 13.10
C SER A 95 10.93 9.24 12.15
N SER A 96 9.83 9.82 11.65
CA SER A 96 9.75 10.92 10.66
C SER A 96 10.20 10.59 9.22
N LYS A 97 10.83 9.45 8.96
CA LYS A 97 11.18 9.00 7.60
C LYS A 97 9.95 8.44 6.89
N GLN A 98 9.74 8.88 5.65
CA GLN A 98 8.68 8.34 4.81
C GLN A 98 9.17 7.08 4.11
N ILE A 99 8.33 6.05 4.16
CA ILE A 99 8.57 4.75 3.55
C ILE A 99 7.50 4.53 2.50
N GLN A 100 7.93 4.11 1.31
CA GLN A 100 7.07 3.69 0.22
C GLN A 100 7.39 2.24 -0.13
N VAL A 101 6.34 1.47 -0.39
CA VAL A 101 6.46 0.06 -0.71
C VAL A 101 5.60 -0.22 -1.93
N ILE A 102 6.20 -0.91 -2.91
CA ILE A 102 5.56 -1.31 -4.16
C ILE A 102 5.97 -2.73 -4.51
N GLU A 103 5.08 -3.50 -5.12
CA GLU A 103 5.42 -4.80 -5.68
C GLU A 103 5.69 -4.64 -7.18
N ILE A 104 6.85 -5.14 -7.62
CA ILE A 104 7.30 -5.10 -9.00
C ILE A 104 7.13 -6.50 -9.60
N LYS A 105 6.52 -6.55 -10.79
CA LYS A 105 6.39 -7.79 -11.55
C LYS A 105 7.77 -8.28 -11.98
N GLY A 106 8.11 -9.51 -11.64
CA GLY A 106 9.35 -10.13 -12.08
C GLY A 106 9.38 -10.30 -13.60
N GLN A 107 10.52 -9.97 -14.22
CA GLN A 107 10.78 -10.19 -15.64
C GLN A 107 12.16 -10.86 -15.81
N PRO A 108 12.43 -11.52 -16.95
CA PRO A 108 13.75 -12.10 -17.22
C PRO A 108 14.89 -11.06 -17.19
N SER A 109 14.60 -9.82 -17.57
CA SER A 109 15.54 -8.70 -17.62
C SER A 109 15.76 -8.00 -16.28
N ILE A 110 14.98 -8.34 -15.24
CA ILE A 110 15.07 -7.69 -13.92
C ILE A 110 15.88 -8.58 -12.98
N ASP A 111 17.10 -8.14 -12.69
CA ASP A 111 18.07 -8.77 -11.79
C ASP A 111 18.68 -7.75 -10.81
N VAL A 112 19.76 -8.11 -10.13
CA VAL A 112 20.47 -7.22 -9.18
C VAL A 112 20.85 -5.87 -9.79
N LYS A 113 21.22 -5.83 -11.08
CA LYS A 113 21.59 -4.59 -11.77
C LYS A 113 20.43 -3.61 -11.88
N PHE A 114 19.19 -4.11 -11.93
CA PHE A 114 18.01 -3.25 -11.89
C PHE A 114 17.97 -2.40 -10.62
N ILE A 115 18.28 -3.00 -9.46
CA ILE A 115 18.30 -2.28 -8.19
C ILE A 115 19.46 -1.29 -8.14
N ASP A 116 20.63 -1.66 -8.66
CA ASP A 116 21.78 -0.76 -8.72
C ASP A 116 21.53 0.44 -9.64
N ASN A 117 20.85 0.23 -10.77
CA ASN A 117 20.41 1.31 -11.65
C ASN A 117 19.43 2.27 -10.95
N LEU A 118 18.50 1.74 -10.14
CA LEU A 118 17.60 2.59 -9.35
C LEU A 118 18.36 3.40 -8.29
N ARG A 119 19.34 2.81 -7.61
CA ARG A 119 20.19 3.51 -6.63
C ARG A 119 20.98 4.63 -7.28
N ASN A 120 21.53 4.39 -8.48
CA ASN A 120 22.26 5.39 -9.25
C ASN A 120 21.34 6.54 -9.71
N LYS A 121 20.13 6.21 -10.16
CA LYS A 121 19.14 7.20 -10.61
C LYS A 121 18.56 8.03 -9.45
N TYR A 122 18.40 7.44 -8.27
CA TYR A 122 17.81 8.09 -7.09
C TYR A 122 18.74 8.00 -5.86
N PRO A 123 19.90 8.68 -5.86
CA PRO A 123 20.93 8.52 -4.82
C PRO A 123 20.50 9.00 -3.43
N LYS A 124 19.42 9.80 -3.34
CA LYS A 124 18.86 10.28 -2.06
C LYS A 124 17.83 9.33 -1.44
N ILE A 125 17.45 8.27 -2.15
CA ILE A 125 16.49 7.27 -1.69
C ILE A 125 17.27 6.03 -1.24
N GLN A 126 17.00 5.57 -0.01
CA GLN A 126 17.49 4.27 0.43
C GLN A 126 16.60 3.19 -0.20
N ILE A 127 17.20 2.21 -0.87
CA ILE A 127 16.49 1.20 -1.65
C ILE A 127 16.91 -0.20 -1.21
N GLN A 128 15.92 -0.97 -0.76
CA GLN A 128 16.04 -2.41 -0.56
C GLN A 128 14.96 -3.14 -1.35
N ALA A 129 15.30 -4.31 -1.89
CA ALA A 129 14.35 -5.19 -2.54
C ALA A 129 14.34 -6.55 -1.85
N VAL A 130 13.14 -7.10 -1.68
CA VAL A 130 12.88 -8.36 -0.98
C VAL A 130 11.94 -9.18 -1.85
N SER A 131 12.27 -10.45 -2.09
CA SER A 131 11.40 -11.35 -2.83
C SER A 131 10.00 -11.38 -2.20
N SER A 132 8.95 -11.25 -3.02
CA SER A 132 7.60 -11.09 -2.49
C SER A 132 7.09 -12.33 -1.77
N SER A 133 7.68 -13.51 -2.01
CA SER A 133 7.36 -14.75 -1.29
C SER A 133 7.76 -14.74 0.19
N PHE A 134 8.62 -13.82 0.61
CA PHE A 134 9.10 -13.70 1.99
C PHE A 134 8.34 -12.67 2.83
N ILE A 135 7.33 -12.04 2.24
CA ILE A 135 6.50 -11.05 2.92
C ILE A 135 5.05 -11.54 2.89
N MET A 136 4.41 -11.51 4.06
CA MET A 136 3.03 -12.01 4.21
C MET A 136 2.01 -10.94 3.89
N ASN A 137 2.10 -9.81 4.58
CA ASN A 137 1.16 -8.70 4.47
C ASN A 137 1.79 -7.42 5.02
N SER A 138 1.01 -6.34 5.01
CA SER A 138 1.47 -5.04 5.51
C SER A 138 1.83 -5.03 6.99
N TYR A 139 1.22 -5.89 7.83
CA TYR A 139 1.54 -5.98 9.25
C TYR A 139 2.94 -6.57 9.46
N HIS A 140 3.20 -7.74 8.89
CA HIS A 140 4.52 -8.38 8.91
C HIS A 140 5.60 -7.42 8.37
N LEU A 141 5.38 -6.84 7.19
CA LEU A 141 6.33 -5.92 6.56
C LEU A 141 6.68 -4.72 7.48
N LYS A 142 5.67 -4.01 7.99
CA LYS A 142 5.88 -2.82 8.82
C LYS A 142 6.64 -3.16 10.10
N LYS A 143 6.37 -4.31 10.72
CA LYS A 143 7.04 -4.75 11.94
C LYS A 143 8.52 -5.05 11.70
N ILE A 144 8.86 -5.79 10.64
CA ILE A 144 10.27 -6.07 10.28
C ILE A 144 11.05 -4.78 10.00
N ILE A 145 10.46 -3.85 9.24
CA ILE A 145 11.11 -2.57 8.97
C ILE A 145 11.27 -1.76 10.27
N SER A 146 10.26 -1.77 11.15
CA SER A 146 10.34 -1.09 12.45
C SER A 146 11.47 -1.65 13.32
N LEU A 147 11.67 -2.97 13.36
CA LEU A 147 12.80 -3.59 14.07
C LEU A 147 14.15 -3.06 13.58
N SER A 148 14.30 -2.86 12.27
CA SER A 148 15.54 -2.36 11.68
C SER A 148 15.79 -0.89 12.06
N PHE A 149 14.72 -0.07 12.10
CA PHE A 149 14.81 1.32 12.54
C PHE A 149 15.13 1.44 14.04
N GLU A 150 14.51 0.63 14.89
CA GLU A 150 14.84 0.58 16.32
C GLU A 150 16.26 0.09 16.53
N SER A 151 16.71 -0.91 15.77
CA SER A 151 18.07 -1.42 15.86
C SER A 151 19.10 -0.37 15.43
N LYS A 152 18.80 0.42 14.39
CA LYS A 152 19.60 1.59 14.00
C LYS A 152 19.67 2.62 15.11
N LYS A 153 18.54 2.96 15.73
CA LYS A 153 18.47 3.93 16.84
C LYS A 153 19.30 3.49 18.04
N ASN A 154 19.35 2.19 18.31
CA ASN A 154 20.07 1.61 19.43
C ASN A 154 21.49 1.10 19.07
N ASN A 155 22.00 1.39 17.87
CA ASN A 155 23.32 0.96 17.39
C ASN A 155 23.56 -0.56 17.41
N ILE A 156 22.51 -1.35 17.16
CA ILE A 156 22.53 -2.83 17.15
C ILE A 156 22.07 -3.41 15.79
N LEU A 157 22.39 -2.72 14.69
CA LEU A 157 22.13 -3.27 13.37
C LEU A 157 22.97 -4.53 13.14
N LEU A 158 22.38 -5.52 12.48
CA LEU A 158 23.07 -6.73 12.01
C LEU A 158 24.10 -6.43 10.92
N SER A 159 24.02 -5.26 10.29
CA SER A 159 24.96 -4.78 9.28
C SER A 159 25.13 -3.27 9.34
N ASN A 160 26.18 -2.75 8.70
CA ASN A 160 26.46 -1.30 8.66
C ASN A 160 25.41 -0.48 7.89
N LYS A 161 24.48 -1.11 7.17
CA LYS A 161 23.49 -0.44 6.31
C LYS A 161 22.08 -0.88 6.70
N LEU A 162 21.18 0.09 6.87
CA LEU A 162 19.78 -0.16 7.24
C LEU A 162 19.07 -1.07 6.22
N GLU A 163 19.37 -0.88 4.94
CA GLU A 163 18.82 -1.65 3.82
C GLU A 163 19.17 -3.14 3.93
N ILE A 164 20.42 -3.43 4.31
CA ILE A 164 20.91 -4.80 4.45
C ILE A 164 20.39 -5.43 5.75
N ASP A 165 20.28 -4.67 6.84
CA ASP A 165 19.63 -5.14 8.07
C ASP A 165 18.16 -5.55 7.82
N ILE A 166 17.40 -4.73 7.06
CA ILE A 166 16.03 -5.07 6.64
C ILE A 166 16.00 -6.41 5.88
N LEU A 167 16.91 -6.60 4.92
CA LEU A 167 16.98 -7.84 4.14
C LEU A 167 17.29 -9.05 5.03
N MET A 168 18.26 -8.93 5.94
CA MET A 168 18.67 -9.97 6.89
C MET A 168 17.54 -10.37 7.83
N ARG A 169 16.73 -9.40 8.28
CA ARG A 169 15.56 -9.67 9.12
C ARG A 169 14.44 -10.40 8.37
N PHE A 170 14.23 -10.13 7.08
CA PHE A 170 13.32 -10.96 6.29
C PHE A 170 13.87 -12.37 6.04
N ALA A 171 15.19 -12.52 5.97
CA ALA A 171 15.86 -13.80 5.77
C ALA A 171 16.03 -14.64 7.04
N LEU A 172 15.77 -14.06 8.22
CA LEU A 172 16.01 -14.67 9.54
C LEU A 172 17.44 -15.21 9.70
N THR A 173 18.44 -14.46 9.19
CA THR A 173 19.84 -14.88 9.18
C THR A 173 20.78 -13.74 9.57
N LYS A 174 21.93 -14.08 10.15
CA LYS A 174 23.02 -13.14 10.45
C LYS A 174 24.04 -13.02 9.31
N GLN A 175 23.88 -13.80 8.23
CA GLN A 175 24.79 -13.79 7.10
C GLN A 175 24.22 -12.99 5.93
N ILE A 176 24.94 -11.94 5.50
CA ILE A 176 24.52 -11.08 4.38
C ILE A 176 24.38 -11.87 3.08
N SER A 177 25.35 -12.76 2.79
CA SER A 177 25.34 -13.60 1.58
C SER A 177 24.12 -14.50 1.51
N ASP A 178 23.78 -15.14 2.63
CA ASP A 178 22.60 -16.00 2.77
C ASP A 178 21.32 -15.19 2.55
N ALA A 179 21.21 -14.01 3.16
CA ALA A 179 20.05 -13.13 2.99
C ALA A 179 19.85 -12.70 1.52
N ILE A 180 20.93 -12.36 0.81
CA ILE A 180 20.90 -12.01 -0.61
C ILE A 180 20.47 -13.21 -1.46
N LEU A 181 21.06 -14.38 -1.23
CA LEU A 181 20.79 -15.59 -2.02
C LEU A 181 19.34 -16.10 -1.85
N THR A 182 18.83 -16.04 -0.63
CA THR A 182 17.54 -16.64 -0.27
C THR A 182 16.37 -15.71 -0.53
N VAL A 183 16.46 -14.50 0.02
CA VAL A 183 15.37 -13.51 0.12
C VAL A 183 15.56 -12.31 -0.81
N GLY A 184 16.76 -12.14 -1.36
CA GLY A 184 17.01 -11.14 -2.40
C GLY A 184 16.20 -11.40 -3.68
N ILE A 185 16.34 -10.47 -4.63
CA ILE A 185 15.59 -10.54 -5.88
C ILE A 185 16.06 -11.69 -6.77
N LYS A 186 15.11 -12.31 -7.46
CA LYS A 186 15.35 -13.41 -8.40
C LYS A 186 14.69 -13.08 -9.74
N PRO A 187 15.35 -13.38 -10.88
CA PRO A 187 14.74 -13.19 -12.19
C PRO A 187 13.37 -13.86 -12.29
N LYS A 188 12.45 -13.24 -13.03
CA LYS A 188 11.07 -13.72 -13.26
C LYS A 188 10.20 -13.84 -12.00
N SER A 189 10.71 -13.52 -10.82
CA SER A 189 9.96 -13.55 -9.56
C SER A 189 9.61 -12.14 -9.13
N ASN A 190 8.38 -11.95 -8.66
CA ASN A 190 7.99 -10.67 -8.09
C ASN A 190 8.82 -10.36 -6.85
N PHE A 191 9.04 -9.07 -6.63
CA PHE A 191 9.70 -8.57 -5.43
C PHE A 191 9.03 -7.30 -4.95
N ILE A 192 9.14 -7.06 -3.65
CA ILE A 192 8.70 -5.86 -3.00
C ILE A 192 9.90 -4.92 -2.90
N LEU A 193 9.75 -3.74 -3.48
CA LEU A 193 10.69 -2.64 -3.35
C LEU A 193 10.30 -1.80 -2.13
N ILE A 194 11.22 -1.69 -1.19
CA ILE A 194 11.10 -0.87 0.03
C ILE A 194 11.99 0.35 -0.15
N THR A 195 11.40 1.54 -0.18
CA THR A 195 12.12 2.78 -0.38
C THR A 195 11.89 3.78 0.74
N ILE A 196 12.97 4.44 1.16
CA ILE A 196 12.97 5.39 2.28
C ILE A 196 13.56 6.71 1.78
N GLY A 197 12.79 7.79 1.89
CA GLY A 197 13.17 9.08 1.31
C GLY A 197 12.15 10.18 1.63
N ASP A 198 12.27 11.30 0.94
CA ASP A 198 11.27 12.37 0.99
C ASP A 198 10.09 12.10 0.05
N LYS A 199 8.95 12.73 0.31
CA LYS A 199 7.71 12.51 -0.45
C LYS A 199 7.87 12.74 -1.96
N LYS A 200 8.64 13.76 -2.36
CA LYS A 200 8.77 14.17 -3.77
C LYS A 200 9.60 13.15 -4.54
N SER A 201 10.74 12.74 -4.00
CA SER A 201 11.61 11.73 -4.62
C SER A 201 10.93 10.36 -4.70
N LEU A 202 10.23 9.94 -3.63
CA LEU A 202 9.47 8.68 -3.60
C LEU A 202 8.34 8.67 -4.63
N ASN A 203 7.62 9.79 -4.81
CA ASN A 203 6.58 9.90 -5.83
C ASN A 203 7.17 9.81 -7.24
N SER A 204 8.29 10.49 -7.52
CA SER A 204 8.96 10.39 -8.82
C SER A 204 9.40 8.96 -9.12
N LEU A 205 9.99 8.25 -8.15
CA LEU A 205 10.34 6.84 -8.30
C LEU A 205 9.10 5.97 -8.57
N TYR A 206 7.96 6.28 -7.94
CA TYR A 206 6.72 5.53 -8.14
C TYR A 206 6.18 5.65 -9.55
N GLU A 207 6.12 6.87 -10.10
CA GLU A 207 5.62 7.10 -11.46
C GLU A 207 6.46 6.34 -12.49
N ASP A 208 7.79 6.36 -12.35
CA ASP A 208 8.70 5.61 -13.21
C ASP A 208 8.51 4.09 -13.16
N LEU A 209 8.10 3.57 -11.99
CA LEU A 209 7.89 2.14 -11.76
C LEU A 209 6.43 1.69 -11.92
N LEU A 210 5.51 2.63 -12.15
CA LEU A 210 4.08 2.36 -12.31
C LEU A 210 3.79 1.29 -13.37
N PRO A 211 4.44 1.28 -14.56
CA PRO A 211 4.20 0.26 -15.59
C PRO A 211 4.58 -1.16 -15.15
N LEU A 212 5.53 -1.29 -14.20
CA LEU A 212 6.00 -2.57 -13.68
C LEU A 212 5.27 -2.98 -12.39
N SER A 213 4.47 -2.07 -11.81
CA SER A 213 3.84 -2.26 -10.51
C SER A 213 2.59 -3.14 -10.57
N VAL A 214 2.49 -4.06 -9.62
CA VAL A 214 1.34 -4.94 -9.41
C VAL A 214 0.73 -4.71 -8.04
N ASN A 215 -0.47 -5.24 -7.82
CA ASN A 215 -1.17 -5.14 -6.55
C ASN A 215 -0.38 -5.86 -5.44
N LEU A 216 -0.17 -5.18 -4.31
CA LEU A 216 0.57 -5.72 -3.16
C LEU A 216 -0.19 -6.86 -2.48
N PHE A 217 0.56 -7.87 -2.03
CA PHE A 217 0.08 -8.93 -1.13
C PHE A 217 -1.08 -9.78 -1.69
N VAL A 218 -1.19 -9.89 -3.01
CA VAL A 218 -2.23 -10.73 -3.64
C VAL A 218 -1.96 -12.21 -3.40
N LYS A 219 -0.68 -12.62 -3.41
CA LYS A 219 -0.29 -14.02 -3.21
C LYS A 219 -0.16 -14.35 -1.73
N LYS A 220 -0.86 -15.39 -1.28
CA LYS A 220 -0.69 -15.97 0.05
C LYS A 220 0.58 -16.82 0.10
N ASN A 221 1.49 -16.47 1.00
CA ASN A 221 2.81 -17.11 1.13
C ASN A 221 2.94 -18.00 2.37
N ASP A 222 1.86 -18.16 3.13
CA ASP A 222 1.81 -18.84 4.44
C ASP A 222 2.43 -20.24 4.38
N SER A 223 1.96 -21.09 3.46
CA SER A 223 2.46 -22.46 3.32
C SER A 223 3.94 -22.52 2.95
N PHE A 224 4.39 -21.59 2.09
CA PHE A 224 5.79 -21.50 1.71
C PHE A 224 6.65 -21.10 2.91
N LEU A 225 6.27 -20.05 3.63
CA LEU A 225 7.03 -19.53 4.77
C LEU A 225 7.07 -20.51 5.93
N LYS A 226 5.96 -21.19 6.24
CA LYS A 226 5.92 -22.26 7.24
C LYS A 226 6.93 -23.37 6.91
N LYS A 227 6.93 -23.85 5.66
CA LYS A 227 7.86 -24.89 5.21
C LYS A 227 9.31 -24.40 5.23
N TYR A 228 9.56 -23.21 4.70
CA TYR A 228 10.90 -22.64 4.57
C TYR A 228 11.56 -22.42 5.94
N PHE A 229 10.84 -21.78 6.87
CA PHE A 229 11.34 -21.48 8.22
C PHE A 229 11.08 -22.59 9.24
N LYS A 230 10.61 -23.76 8.78
CA LYS A 230 10.33 -24.95 9.62
C LYS A 230 9.41 -24.64 10.81
N ILE A 231 8.36 -23.83 10.57
CA ILE A 231 7.35 -23.48 11.57
C ILE A 231 6.25 -24.53 11.56
N SER A 232 6.12 -25.24 12.68
CA SER A 232 5.13 -26.30 12.87
C SER A 232 3.75 -25.76 13.29
N GLN A 233 2.71 -26.57 13.13
CA GLN A 233 1.37 -26.21 13.59
C GLN A 233 1.31 -26.05 15.12
N LYS A 234 2.02 -26.93 15.87
CA LYS A 234 2.15 -26.82 17.33
C LYS A 234 2.67 -25.46 17.78
N GLN A 235 3.65 -24.89 17.05
CA GLN A 235 4.16 -23.55 17.36
C GLN A 235 3.13 -22.45 17.08
N LEU A 236 2.29 -22.60 16.06
CA LEU A 236 1.24 -21.63 15.76
C LEU A 236 0.11 -21.67 16.78
N ASP A 237 -0.28 -22.88 17.22
CA ASP A 237 -1.42 -23.08 18.12
C ASP A 237 -1.20 -22.50 19.52
N VAL A 238 0.06 -22.35 19.95
CA VAL A 238 0.42 -21.76 21.25
C VAL A 238 0.54 -20.23 21.22
N VAL A 239 0.53 -19.62 20.04
CA VAL A 239 0.65 -18.16 19.91
C VAL A 239 -0.73 -17.52 20.04
N TYR A 240 -0.95 -16.82 21.15
CA TYR A 240 -2.18 -16.09 21.39
C TYR A 240 -2.22 -14.78 20.58
N SER A 241 -2.50 -14.89 19.29
CA SER A 241 -2.59 -13.76 18.35
C SER A 241 -3.57 -14.01 17.22
N LYS A 242 -4.08 -12.94 16.62
CA LYS A 242 -4.84 -12.97 15.36
C LYS A 242 -3.94 -13.27 14.14
N ASN A 243 -2.63 -13.06 14.27
CA ASN A 243 -1.63 -13.20 13.20
C ASN A 243 -0.44 -14.07 13.67
N PRO A 244 -0.67 -15.35 14.05
CA PRO A 244 0.33 -16.14 14.76
C PRO A 244 1.59 -16.42 13.94
N LEU A 245 1.47 -16.61 12.61
CA LEU A 245 2.63 -16.86 11.76
C LEU A 245 3.49 -15.60 11.61
N GLU A 246 2.85 -14.44 11.39
CA GLU A 246 3.52 -13.15 11.32
C GLU A 246 4.30 -12.87 12.60
N ASP A 247 3.66 -13.07 13.77
CA ASP A 247 4.28 -12.78 15.05
C ASP A 247 5.49 -13.69 15.33
N ILE A 248 5.43 -14.99 14.97
CA ILE A 248 6.60 -15.89 15.06
C ILE A 248 7.74 -15.40 14.16
N LEU A 249 7.44 -14.99 12.93
CA LEU A 249 8.47 -14.50 12.00
C LEU A 249 9.10 -13.20 12.52
N ILE A 250 8.28 -12.29 13.05
CA ILE A 250 8.73 -11.03 13.65
C ILE A 250 9.60 -11.31 14.89
N GLU A 251 9.18 -12.22 15.76
CA GLU A 251 9.94 -12.61 16.95
C GLU A 251 11.30 -13.20 16.57
N LYS A 252 11.32 -14.15 15.62
CA LYS A 252 12.57 -14.72 15.09
C LYS A 252 13.49 -13.65 14.50
N ALA A 253 12.94 -12.62 13.86
CA ALA A 253 13.71 -11.51 13.32
C ALA A 253 14.20 -10.54 14.41
N ALA A 254 13.49 -10.43 15.53
CA ALA A 254 13.83 -9.55 16.65
C ALA A 254 14.96 -10.12 17.51
N ILE A 255 15.02 -11.44 17.68
CA ILE A 255 16.09 -12.11 18.45
C ILE A 255 17.42 -12.20 17.70
N LEU A 256 17.47 -11.76 16.43
CA LEU A 256 18.73 -11.55 15.74
C LEU A 256 19.40 -10.30 16.32
N VAL A 257 20.37 -10.54 17.21
CA VAL A 257 21.28 -9.54 17.81
C VAL A 257 22.73 -9.89 17.59
#